data_AF-A0A956WIL5-F1
#
_entry.id   AF-A0A956WIL5-F1
#
_cell.length_a   1.000
_cell.length_b   1.000
_cell.length_c   1.000
_cell.angle_alpha   90.00
_cell.angle_beta   90.00
_cell.angle_gamma   90.00
#
_symmetry.space_group_name_H-M   'P 1'
#
loop_
_entity.id
_entity.type
_entity.pdbx_description
1 polymer ?
#
loop_
_entity_poly.entity_id
_entity_poly.type
_entity_poly.pdbx_seq_one_letter_code
_entity_poly.pdbx_strand_id
1 'polypeptide(L)'
;MPTGACPPSESNPGAGGNGTVTVAPITTPFTWQDGRRLWLLDGQPRNWVLAEMVFDPTTCRYVEVRRTTYRWPREAAGALLGRTFASGPGQAENAARGLVEWAVKANAVL
;
A
#
# COMPACT_ATOMS: atom_id res chain seq x y z
N MET A 1 -33.96 -36.45 39.45
CA MET A 1 -32.93 -36.77 38.45
C MET A 1 -31.90 -35.63 38.45
N PRO A 2 -30.59 -35.93 38.54
CA PRO A 2 -29.55 -34.99 38.93
C PRO A 2 -28.76 -34.38 37.75
N THR A 3 -28.08 -33.26 38.04
CA THR A 3 -26.79 -32.77 37.49
C THR A 3 -26.58 -32.67 35.97
N GLY A 4 -26.59 -31.44 35.46
CA GLY A 4 -25.73 -31.01 34.35
C GLY A 4 -24.67 -30.04 34.91
N ALA A 5 -23.43 -30.50 34.98
CA ALA A 5 -22.31 -29.78 35.57
C ALA A 5 -21.94 -28.51 34.77
N CYS A 6 -21.54 -27.45 35.49
CA CYS A 6 -20.76 -26.36 34.91
C CYS A 6 -19.39 -26.91 34.47
N PRO A 7 -18.86 -26.53 33.30
CA PRO A 7 -17.44 -26.70 33.03
C PRO A 7 -16.63 -25.75 33.93
N PRO A 8 -15.45 -26.16 34.45
CA PRO A 8 -14.60 -25.28 35.22
C PRO A 8 -14.05 -24.16 34.32
N SER A 9 -14.02 -22.96 34.87
CA SER A 9 -13.25 -21.84 34.34
C SER A 9 -11.77 -22.14 34.51
N GLU A 10 -11.08 -22.50 33.43
CA GLU A 10 -9.62 -22.39 33.39
C GLU A 10 -9.25 -21.02 32.82
N SER A 11 -8.95 -20.13 33.75
CA SER A 11 -8.13 -18.95 33.56
C SER A 11 -6.83 -19.32 32.86
N ASN A 12 -6.59 -18.73 31.68
CA ASN A 12 -5.24 -18.61 31.14
C ASN A 12 -5.01 -17.14 30.77
N PRO A 13 -4.45 -16.32 31.68
CA PRO A 13 -4.03 -14.96 31.37
C PRO A 13 -2.57 -15.00 30.95
N GLY A 14 -2.29 -14.93 29.66
CA GLY A 14 -0.91 -14.73 29.22
C GLY A 14 -0.57 -15.32 27.87
N ALA A 15 -0.93 -14.60 26.82
CA ALA A 15 -0.06 -14.41 25.67
C ALA A 15 -0.68 -13.30 24.81
N GLY A 16 -0.56 -12.06 25.31
CA GLY A 16 -0.55 -10.89 24.43
C GLY A 16 0.70 -10.97 23.56
N GLY A 17 0.71 -11.91 22.63
CA GLY A 17 1.65 -11.90 21.53
C GLY A 17 1.30 -10.65 20.75
N ASN A 18 2.07 -9.59 20.95
CA ASN A 18 2.25 -8.57 19.94
C ASN A 18 2.82 -9.29 18.73
N GLY A 19 1.93 -9.91 17.94
CA GLY A 19 2.20 -10.45 16.65
C GLY A 19 2.72 -9.28 15.85
N THR A 20 4.04 -9.13 15.86
CA THR A 20 4.71 -8.22 14.96
C THR A 20 4.43 -8.86 13.62
N VAL A 21 3.39 -8.38 12.94
CA VAL A 21 3.07 -8.79 11.59
C VAL A 21 4.27 -8.34 10.77
N THR A 22 5.23 -9.24 10.60
CA THR A 22 6.35 -9.04 9.71
C THR A 22 5.78 -9.15 8.31
N VAL A 23 5.27 -8.03 7.79
CA VAL A 23 4.88 -7.93 6.39
C VAL A 23 6.15 -8.20 5.59
N ALA A 24 6.12 -9.26 4.78
CA ALA A 24 7.24 -9.58 3.91
C ALA A 24 7.61 -8.32 3.11
N PRO A 25 8.90 -7.98 2.99
CA PRO A 25 9.30 -6.79 2.27
C PRO A 25 8.77 -6.89 0.84
N ILE A 26 8.03 -5.87 0.41
CA ILE A 26 7.54 -5.77 -0.95
C ILE A 26 8.76 -5.62 -1.85
N THR A 27 9.01 -6.64 -2.68
CA THR A 27 10.23 -6.71 -3.48
C THR A 27 10.13 -5.89 -4.76
N THR A 28 8.92 -5.48 -5.16
CA THR A 28 8.67 -4.75 -6.41
C THR A 28 7.78 -3.54 -6.15
N PRO A 29 8.26 -2.31 -6.39
CA PRO A 29 7.43 -1.12 -6.25
C PRO A 29 6.31 -1.13 -7.29
N PHE A 30 5.18 -0.54 -6.95
CA PHE A 30 4.14 -0.26 -7.92
C PHE A 30 4.58 0.90 -8.82
N THR A 31 4.43 0.71 -10.13
CA THR A 31 4.71 1.75 -11.12
C THR A 31 3.54 1.93 -12.05
N TRP A 32 3.11 3.18 -12.25
CA TRP A 32 2.04 3.50 -13.18
C TRP A 32 2.34 4.79 -13.92
N GLN A 33 2.14 4.80 -15.24
CA GLN A 33 2.47 5.91 -16.11
C GLN A 33 1.22 6.45 -16.80
N ASP A 34 1.08 7.77 -16.82
CA ASP A 34 0.07 8.50 -17.58
C ASP A 34 0.75 9.60 -18.39
N GLY A 35 0.83 9.39 -19.71
CA GLY A 35 1.58 10.24 -20.61
C GLY A 35 3.04 10.38 -20.17
N ARG A 36 3.43 11.60 -19.74
CA ARG A 36 4.79 11.90 -19.26
C ARG A 36 4.95 11.75 -17.74
N ARG A 37 3.87 11.52 -16.99
CA ARG A 37 3.93 11.36 -15.54
C ARG A 37 4.12 9.89 -15.18
N LEU A 38 5.07 9.61 -14.31
CA LEU A 38 5.31 8.31 -13.72
C LEU A 38 5.05 8.40 -12.21
N TRP A 39 4.25 7.49 -11.71
CA TRP A 39 3.96 7.29 -10.31
C TRP A 39 4.69 6.05 -9.83
N LEU A 40 5.39 6.19 -8.72
CA LEU A 40 6.11 5.13 -8.02
C LEU A 40 5.57 5.05 -6.59
N LEU A 41 5.01 3.91 -6.23
CA LEU A 41 4.59 3.61 -4.87
C LEU A 41 5.42 2.44 -4.37
N ASP A 42 6.24 2.72 -3.35
CA ASP A 42 7.22 1.77 -2.83
C ASP A 42 7.02 1.53 -1.34
N GLY A 43 7.03 0.26 -0.95
CA GLY A 43 6.84 -0.20 0.42
C GLY A 43 8.18 -0.43 1.09
N GLN A 44 8.53 0.45 2.02
CA GLN A 44 9.75 0.35 2.84
C GLN A 44 9.41 -0.27 4.20
N PRO A 45 10.39 -0.79 4.96
CA PRO A 45 10.12 -1.53 6.21
C PRO A 45 9.30 -0.78 7.27
N ARG A 46 9.22 0.56 7.21
CA ARG A 46 8.55 1.39 8.23
C ARG A 46 7.63 2.47 7.67
N ASN A 47 7.60 2.64 6.35
CA ASN A 47 6.90 3.71 5.68
C ASN A 47 6.66 3.35 4.21
N TRP A 48 5.82 4.14 3.58
CA TRP A 48 5.51 4.04 2.16
C TRP A 48 5.93 5.31 1.46
N VAL A 49 6.57 5.17 0.31
CA VAL A 49 7.04 6.30 -0.49
C VAL A 49 6.17 6.40 -1.73
N LEU A 50 5.54 7.56 -1.93
CA LEU A 50 4.91 7.92 -3.19
C LEU A 50 5.77 8.98 -3.88
N ALA A 51 6.36 8.62 -5.00
CA ALA A 51 7.10 9.53 -5.87
C ALA A 51 6.30 9.79 -7.15
N GLU A 52 6.22 11.06 -7.51
CA GLU A 52 5.72 11.53 -8.79
C GLU A 52 6.93 12.04 -9.59
N MET A 53 7.07 11.54 -10.80
CA MET A 53 8.14 11.92 -11.72
C MET A 53 7.53 12.38 -13.03
N VAL A 54 8.19 13.32 -13.70
CA VAL A 54 7.82 13.78 -15.04
C VAL A 54 8.98 13.51 -15.99
N PHE A 55 8.68 12.92 -17.15
CA PHE A 55 9.65 12.74 -18.22
C PHE A 55 9.99 14.10 -18.86
N ASP A 56 11.25 14.50 -18.77
CA ASP A 56 11.82 15.62 -19.49
C ASP A 56 12.39 15.13 -20.85
N PRO A 57 11.80 15.52 -21.99
CA PRO A 57 12.26 15.10 -23.31
C PRO A 57 13.58 15.75 -23.71
N THR A 58 13.99 16.86 -23.10
CA THR A 58 15.24 17.55 -23.44
C THR A 58 16.44 16.81 -22.87
N THR A 59 16.33 16.34 -21.62
CA THR A 59 17.39 15.58 -20.96
C THR A 59 17.20 14.06 -21.05
N CYS A 60 16.09 13.60 -21.63
CA CYS A 60 15.68 12.19 -21.73
C CYS A 60 15.68 11.47 -20.38
N ARG A 61 15.21 12.15 -19.33
CA ARG A 61 15.21 11.64 -17.95
C ARG A 61 13.89 11.89 -17.27
N TYR A 62 13.54 11.00 -16.35
CA TYR A 62 12.51 11.27 -15.37
C TYR A 62 13.08 12.15 -14.26
N VAL A 63 12.43 13.29 -14.02
CA VAL A 63 12.74 14.20 -12.93
C VAL A 63 11.69 14.02 -11.85
N GLU A 64 12.11 13.78 -10.61
CA GLU A 64 11.20 13.73 -9.46
C GLU A 64 10.60 15.12 -9.23
N VAL A 65 9.28 15.24 -9.34
CA VAL A 65 8.56 16.50 -9.09
C VAL A 65 7.99 16.53 -7.68
N ARG A 66 7.69 15.37 -7.10
CA ARG A 66 7.15 15.28 -5.74
C ARG A 66 7.49 13.94 -5.11
N ARG A 67 7.87 13.97 -3.83
CA ARG A 67 7.96 12.79 -2.98
C ARG A 67 7.19 13.02 -1.69
N THR A 68 6.48 11.99 -1.24
CA THR A 68 5.78 12.02 0.05
C THR A 68 5.92 10.67 0.73
N THR A 69 6.14 10.71 2.04
CA THR A 69 6.21 9.51 2.87
C THR A 69 4.93 9.37 3.67
N TYR A 70 4.42 8.15 3.78
CA TYR A 70 3.23 7.81 4.54
C TYR A 70 3.56 6.72 5.54
N ARG A 71 2.86 6.72 6.66
CA ARG A 71 3.04 5.67 7.66
C ARG A 71 2.35 4.38 7.20
N TRP A 72 1.18 4.50 6.59
CA TRP A 72 0.33 3.36 6.27
C TRP A 72 0.16 3.16 4.77
N PRO A 73 0.09 1.90 4.31
CA PRO A 73 -0.09 1.57 2.89
C PRO A 73 -1.36 2.20 2.30
N ARG A 74 -2.52 2.02 2.94
CA ARG A 74 -3.80 2.68 2.60
C ARG A 74 -3.71 4.19 2.39
N GLU A 75 -2.92 4.88 3.19
CA GLU A 75 -2.76 6.34 3.04
C GLU A 75 -1.99 6.67 1.77
N ALA A 76 -0.91 5.91 1.52
CA ALA A 76 -0.11 6.08 0.32
C ALA A 76 -0.90 5.73 -0.96
N ALA A 77 -1.65 4.63 -0.93
CA ALA A 77 -2.56 4.22 -1.99
C ALA A 77 -3.67 5.25 -2.22
N GLY A 78 -4.32 5.73 -1.17
CA GLY A 78 -5.35 6.77 -1.26
C GLY A 78 -4.79 8.07 -1.83
N ALA A 79 -3.58 8.47 -1.43
CA ALA A 79 -2.92 9.65 -1.97
C ALA A 79 -2.53 9.50 -3.44
N LEU A 80 -2.08 8.32 -3.87
CA LEU A 80 -1.85 8.01 -5.28
C LEU A 80 -3.14 8.20 -6.07
N LEU A 81 -4.23 7.54 -5.67
CA LEU A 81 -5.52 7.61 -6.37
C LEU A 81 -6.10 9.03 -6.38
N GLY A 82 -6.01 9.75 -5.27
CA GLY A 82 -6.47 11.14 -5.20
C GLY A 82 -5.71 12.07 -6.15
N ARG A 83 -4.41 11.83 -6.37
CA ARG A 83 -3.60 12.63 -7.30
C ARG A 83 -3.84 12.24 -8.75
N THR A 84 -4.03 10.95 -9.05
CA THR A 84 -4.40 10.53 -10.41
C THR A 84 -5.82 10.97 -10.78
N PHE A 85 -6.71 11.09 -9.79
CA PHE A 85 -8.06 11.65 -9.98
C PHE A 85 -8.05 13.12 -10.42
N ALA A 86 -7.07 13.91 -9.96
CA ALA A 86 -6.90 15.29 -10.42
C ALA A 86 -6.58 15.37 -11.93
N SER A 87 -6.04 14.31 -12.53
CA SER A 87 -5.83 14.18 -13.98
C SER A 87 -7.07 13.69 -14.74
N GLY A 88 -8.09 13.19 -14.04
CA GLY A 88 -9.38 12.78 -14.60
C GLY A 88 -9.90 11.45 -14.04
N PRO A 89 -11.23 11.22 -14.05
CA PRO A 89 -11.84 10.02 -13.46
C PRO A 89 -11.35 8.70 -14.10
N GLY A 90 -11.23 8.64 -15.42
CA GLY A 90 -10.78 7.42 -16.12
C GLY A 90 -9.32 7.05 -15.83
N GLN A 91 -8.48 8.05 -15.54
CA GLN A 91 -7.09 7.82 -15.15
C GLN A 91 -6.98 7.25 -13.74
N ALA A 92 -7.80 7.75 -12.82
CA ALA A 92 -7.89 7.17 -11.48
C ALA A 92 -8.37 5.72 -11.50
N GLU A 93 -9.36 5.39 -12.33
CA GLU A 93 -9.85 4.02 -12.48
C GLU A 93 -8.76 3.08 -13.03
N ASN A 94 -8.04 3.51 -14.07
CA ASN A 94 -6.91 2.75 -14.61
C ASN A 94 -5.80 2.54 -13.58
N ALA A 95 -5.46 3.59 -12.82
CA ALA A 95 -4.48 3.49 -11.75
C ALA A 95 -4.94 2.54 -10.64
N ALA A 96 -6.22 2.61 -10.23
CA ALA A 96 -6.80 1.73 -9.21
C ALA A 96 -6.76 0.26 -9.62
N ARG A 97 -7.15 -0.05 -10.86
CA ARG A 97 -7.06 -1.40 -11.42
C ARG A 97 -5.62 -1.92 -11.38
N GLY A 98 -4.67 -1.13 -11.89
CA GLY A 98 -3.25 -1.52 -11.85
C GLY A 98 -2.72 -1.71 -10.43
N LEU A 99 -3.14 -0.87 -9.49
CA LEU A 99 -2.74 -0.96 -8.09
C LEU A 99 -3.25 -2.24 -7.43
N VAL A 100 -4.51 -2.63 -7.68
CA VAL A 100 -5.08 -3.88 -7.16
C VAL A 100 -4.36 -5.09 -7.75
N GLU A 101 -4.14 -5.11 -9.06
CA GLU A 101 -3.41 -6.20 -9.73
C GLU A 101 -1.99 -6.36 -9.19
N TRP A 102 -1.31 -5.24 -8.96
CA TRP A 102 0.02 -5.24 -8.35
C TRP A 102 -0.04 -5.72 -6.90
N ALA A 103 -0.98 -5.24 -6.09
CA ALA A 103 -1.07 -5.60 -4.67
C ALA A 103 -1.28 -7.11 -4.48
N VAL A 104 -2.11 -7.72 -5.33
CA VAL A 104 -2.30 -9.18 -5.35
C VAL A 104 -1.00 -9.91 -5.70
N LYS A 105 -0.27 -9.45 -6.72
CA LYS A 105 1.01 -10.07 -7.14
C LYS A 105 2.12 -9.90 -6.10
N ALA A 106 2.18 -8.72 -5.48
CA ALA A 106 3.19 -8.36 -4.50
C ALA A 106 2.86 -8.87 -3.09
N ASN A 107 1.69 -9.51 -2.90
CA ASN A 107 1.13 -9.84 -1.59
C ASN A 107 1.13 -8.63 -0.63
N ALA A 108 0.88 -7.44 -1.19
CA ALA A 108 0.85 -6.19 -0.45
C ALA A 108 -0.52 -6.01 0.21
N VAL A 109 -0.52 -5.74 1.52
CA VAL A 109 -1.74 -5.38 2.25
C VAL A 109 -1.90 -3.86 2.16
N LEU A 110 -2.88 -3.40 1.38
CA LEU A 110 -3.22 -1.99 1.22
C LEU A 110 -4.20 -1.50 2.28
#